data_AF-A0A242DC60-F1
#
_entry.id   AF-A0A242DC60-F1
#
_cell.length_a   1.000
_cell.length_b   1.000
_cell.length_c   1.000
_cell.angle_alpha   90.00
_cell.angle_beta   90.00
_cell.angle_gamma   90.00
#
_symmetry.space_group_name_H-M   'P 1'
#
loop_
_entity.id
_entity.type
_entity.pdbx_description
1 polymer ?
#
loop_
_entity_poly.entity_id
_entity_poly.type
_entity_poly.pdbx_seq_one_letter_code
_entity_poly.pdbx_strand_id
1 'polypeptide(L)'
;MTILLDVINGLNKFLGFLDISPKYSNRAYTLLSIIPTVYILRIVYGLWLNQNYIQLVIYSLVFIGLVYFIVLNFFYYFLDKNLKGDITQLFVKYLPDDAFNIQNEESKKQKKVFEQAEEVPVDFNEDYQLILVENIQALIEGKEITTRDLTKQEGFLIEENTLYPYYYVKQIDAGTYQLQIGKNYRELETIGTIRQSEPLRPIGLFIVGGDFVKDGVRYHEPYRLKFLAKKEEATAVTRTRRSKK
;
A
#
# COMPACT_ATOMS: atom_id res chain seq x y z
N MET A 1 27.18 -12.65 20.43
CA MET A 1 27.29 -12.42 18.97
C MET A 1 25.94 -11.95 18.44
N THR A 2 25.47 -10.79 18.93
CA THR A 2 24.07 -10.33 18.79
C THR A 2 23.98 -8.91 18.27
N ILE A 3 25.00 -8.08 18.53
CA ILE A 3 25.06 -6.66 18.11
C ILE A 3 24.80 -6.51 16.59
N LEU A 4 25.35 -7.39 15.76
CA LEU A 4 25.15 -7.30 14.31
C LEU A 4 23.70 -7.63 13.90
N LEU A 5 23.09 -8.65 14.52
CA LEU A 5 21.68 -8.99 14.29
C LEU A 5 20.75 -7.91 14.84
N ASP A 6 21.08 -7.32 15.98
CA ASP A 6 20.29 -6.28 16.61
C ASP A 6 20.35 -4.97 15.81
N VAL A 7 21.51 -4.64 15.23
CA VAL A 7 21.66 -3.52 14.29
C VAL A 7 20.90 -3.77 13.00
N ILE A 8 20.98 -4.98 12.42
CA ILE A 8 20.22 -5.33 11.21
C ILE A 8 18.71 -5.31 11.47
N ASN A 9 18.26 -5.83 12.61
CA ASN A 9 16.84 -5.81 13.00
C ASN A 9 16.37 -4.38 13.32
N GLY A 10 17.21 -3.56 13.96
CA GLY A 10 16.93 -2.15 14.22
C GLY A 10 16.81 -1.35 12.93
N LEU A 11 17.71 -1.58 11.98
CA LEU A 11 17.65 -0.97 10.65
C LEU A 11 16.44 -1.45 9.86
N ASN A 12 16.11 -2.74 9.87
CA ASN A 12 14.90 -3.27 9.21
C ASN A 12 13.62 -2.67 9.80
N LYS A 13 13.54 -2.52 11.13
CA LYS A 13 12.40 -1.86 11.79
C LYS A 13 12.34 -0.36 11.48
N PHE A 14 13.50 0.31 11.44
CA PHE A 14 13.59 1.74 11.12
C PHE A 14 13.20 2.01 9.66
N LEU A 15 13.68 1.19 8.72
CA LEU A 15 13.32 1.26 7.30
C LEU A 15 11.87 0.86 7.05
N GLY A 16 11.29 -0.02 7.87
CA GLY A 16 9.86 -0.37 7.81
C GLY A 16 8.92 0.67 8.45
N PHE A 17 9.45 1.57 9.29
CA PHE A 17 8.68 2.66 9.90
C PHE A 17 8.76 3.96 9.09
N LEU A 18 9.87 4.18 8.41
CA LEU A 18 9.93 5.16 7.36
C LEU A 18 9.10 4.60 6.20
N ASP A 19 7.97 5.24 5.89
CA ASP A 19 7.17 4.96 4.69
C ASP A 19 7.96 5.41 3.44
N ILE A 20 9.12 4.78 3.22
CA ILE A 20 10.09 5.13 2.19
C ILE A 20 9.48 4.67 0.89
N SER A 21 9.16 5.64 0.03
CA SER A 21 8.59 5.29 -1.28
C SER A 21 9.48 4.25 -1.97
N PRO A 22 8.90 3.25 -2.66
CA PRO A 22 9.65 2.15 -3.25
C PRO A 22 10.81 2.60 -4.16
N LYS A 23 10.71 3.80 -4.74
CA LYS A 23 11.78 4.45 -5.50
C LYS A 23 13.06 4.66 -4.69
N TYR A 24 12.97 5.12 -3.44
CA TYR A 24 14.14 5.36 -2.59
C TYR A 24 14.68 4.07 -1.98
N SER A 25 13.80 3.12 -1.64
CA SER A 25 14.18 1.80 -1.14
C SER A 25 15.03 1.04 -2.18
N ASN A 26 14.58 1.02 -3.44
CA ASN A 26 15.31 0.37 -4.54
C ASN A 26 16.67 1.04 -4.83
N ARG A 27 16.75 2.36 -4.71
CA ARG A 27 18.03 3.10 -4.80
C ARG A 27 19.00 2.69 -3.69
N ALA A 28 18.49 2.56 -2.46
CA ALA A 28 19.30 2.14 -1.31
C ALA A 28 19.80 0.70 -1.48
N TYR A 29 18.95 -0.23 -1.92
CA TYR A 29 19.36 -1.61 -2.20
C TYR A 29 20.42 -1.70 -3.31
N THR A 30 20.29 -0.89 -4.37
CA THR A 30 21.29 -0.81 -5.44
C THR A 30 22.65 -0.38 -4.88
N LEU A 31 22.69 0.65 -4.03
CA LEU A 31 23.93 1.09 -3.38
C LEU A 31 24.48 0.04 -2.39
N LEU A 32 23.61 -0.61 -1.62
CA LEU A 32 24.00 -1.63 -0.65
C LEU A 32 24.64 -2.85 -1.34
N SER A 33 24.19 -3.19 -2.55
CA SER A 33 24.74 -4.30 -3.35
C SER A 33 26.19 -4.11 -3.82
N ILE A 34 26.71 -2.87 -3.79
CA ILE A 34 28.11 -2.57 -4.14
C ILE A 34 29.07 -3.22 -3.13
N ILE A 35 28.71 -3.24 -1.84
CA ILE A 35 29.56 -3.75 -0.75
C ILE A 35 29.94 -5.23 -0.95
N PRO A 36 28.98 -6.17 -1.09
CA PRO A 36 29.32 -7.58 -1.35
C PRO A 36 30.02 -7.76 -2.70
N THR A 37 29.73 -6.94 -3.70
CA THR A 37 30.36 -7.02 -5.03
C THR A 37 31.85 -6.64 -4.97
N VAL A 38 32.20 -5.59 -4.24
CA VAL A 38 33.60 -5.20 -3.97
C VAL A 38 34.31 -6.28 -3.16
N TYR A 39 33.61 -6.96 -2.24
CA TYR A 39 34.19 -8.09 -1.53
C TYR A 39 34.53 -9.27 -2.46
N ILE A 40 33.69 -9.57 -3.46
CA ILE A 40 34.02 -10.58 -4.48
C ILE A 40 35.24 -10.17 -5.31
N LEU A 41 35.39 -8.89 -5.64
CA LEU A 41 36.60 -8.38 -6.31
C LEU A 41 37.87 -8.66 -5.49
N ARG A 42 37.81 -8.47 -4.16
CA ARG A 42 38.91 -8.84 -3.25
C ARG A 42 39.23 -10.33 -3.33
N ILE A 43 38.22 -11.20 -3.41
CA ILE A 43 38.42 -12.66 -3.56
C ILE A 43 39.12 -12.97 -4.88
N VAL A 44 38.66 -12.39 -6.00
CA VAL A 44 39.27 -12.55 -7.32
C VAL A 44 40.74 -12.15 -7.31
N TYR A 45 41.07 -11.01 -6.67
CA TYR A 45 42.45 -10.57 -6.50
C TYR A 45 43.30 -11.57 -5.71
N GLY A 46 42.75 -12.14 -4.62
CA GLY A 46 43.42 -13.19 -3.85
C GLY A 46 43.67 -14.47 -4.65
N LEU A 47 42.70 -14.88 -5.49
CA LEU A 47 42.83 -16.06 -6.36
C LEU A 47 43.88 -15.85 -7.46
N TRP A 48 44.04 -14.61 -7.94
CA TRP A 48 45.07 -14.26 -8.92
C TRP A 48 46.47 -14.45 -8.33
N LEU A 49 46.69 -13.95 -7.11
CA LEU A 49 47.95 -14.11 -6.39
C LEU A 49 48.25 -15.59 -6.08
N ASN A 50 47.21 -16.37 -5.80
CA ASN A 50 47.32 -17.81 -5.50
C ASN A 50 47.38 -18.71 -6.75
N GLN A 51 47.42 -18.12 -7.96
CA GLN A 51 47.47 -18.83 -9.25
C GLN A 51 46.33 -19.86 -9.44
N ASN A 52 45.20 -19.69 -8.75
CA ASN A 52 44.08 -20.63 -8.84
C ASN A 52 43.12 -20.23 -9.96
N TYR A 53 43.54 -20.51 -11.20
CA TYR A 53 42.89 -20.00 -12.41
C TYR A 53 41.46 -20.46 -12.61
N ILE A 54 41.10 -21.70 -12.22
CA ILE A 54 39.74 -22.22 -12.40
C ILE A 54 38.76 -21.42 -11.53
N GLN A 55 39.06 -21.30 -10.23
CA GLN A 55 38.23 -20.52 -9.31
C GLN A 55 38.24 -19.05 -9.72
N LEU A 56 39.38 -18.52 -10.15
CA LEU A 56 39.48 -17.15 -10.62
C LEU A 56 38.48 -16.86 -11.74
N VAL A 57 38.43 -17.70 -12.78
CA VAL A 57 37.50 -17.52 -13.89
C VAL A 57 36.05 -17.55 -13.42
N ILE A 58 35.69 -18.50 -12.54
CA ILE A 58 34.32 -18.62 -12.02
C ILE A 58 33.92 -17.36 -11.22
N TYR A 59 34.76 -16.95 -10.26
CA TYR A 59 34.47 -15.77 -9.42
C TYR A 59 34.52 -14.47 -10.24
N SER A 60 35.37 -14.38 -11.27
CA SER A 60 35.38 -13.25 -12.20
C SER A 60 34.09 -13.17 -13.01
N LEU A 61 33.54 -14.30 -13.49
CA LEU A 61 32.26 -14.31 -14.19
C LEU A 61 31.11 -13.84 -13.29
N VAL A 62 31.07 -14.33 -12.04
CA VAL A 62 30.08 -13.88 -11.05
C VAL A 62 30.22 -12.37 -10.79
N PHE A 63 31.44 -11.89 -10.59
CA PHE A 63 31.71 -10.46 -10.38
C PHE A 63 31.22 -9.60 -11.56
N ILE A 64 31.54 -9.99 -12.79
CA ILE A 64 31.11 -9.27 -14.00
C ILE A 64 29.58 -9.25 -14.09
N GLY A 65 28.91 -10.38 -13.79
CA GLY A 65 27.45 -10.45 -13.76
C GLY A 65 26.83 -9.50 -12.73
N LEU A 66 27.38 -9.45 -11.52
CA LEU A 66 26.91 -8.55 -10.46
C LEU A 66 27.12 -7.07 -10.82
N VAL A 67 28.29 -6.71 -11.35
CA VAL A 67 28.59 -5.35 -11.82
C VAL A 67 27.63 -4.95 -12.94
N TYR A 68 27.36 -5.86 -13.88
CA TYR A 68 26.39 -5.63 -14.95
C TYR A 68 25.00 -5.29 -14.42
N PHE A 69 24.47 -6.05 -13.45
CA PHE A 69 23.19 -5.75 -12.82
C PHE A 69 23.21 -4.46 -12.00
N ILE A 70 24.30 -4.15 -11.31
CA ILE A 70 24.44 -2.87 -10.59
C ILE A 70 24.35 -1.69 -11.56
N VAL A 71 25.04 -1.78 -12.71
CA VAL A 71 25.00 -0.72 -13.73
C VAL A 71 23.59 -0.58 -14.28
N LEU A 72 22.92 -1.67 -14.67
CA LEU A 72 21.53 -1.62 -15.13
C LEU A 72 20.60 -0.95 -14.09
N ASN A 73 20.65 -1.40 -12.85
CA ASN A 73 19.84 -0.86 -11.75
C ASN A 73 20.17 0.61 -11.46
N PHE A 74 21.43 1.01 -11.59
CA PHE A 74 21.82 2.40 -11.41
C PHE A 74 21.20 3.30 -12.48
N PHE A 75 21.30 2.94 -13.76
CA PHE A 75 20.68 3.70 -14.85
C PHE A 75 19.15 3.72 -14.74
N TYR A 76 18.55 2.60 -14.36
CA TYR A 76 17.10 2.48 -14.18
C TYR A 76 16.59 3.34 -13.03
N TYR A 77 17.12 3.16 -11.81
CA TYR A 77 16.58 3.82 -10.61
C TYR A 77 17.09 5.26 -10.39
N PHE A 78 18.28 5.62 -10.85
CA PHE A 78 18.86 6.96 -10.63
C PHE A 78 18.70 7.89 -11.83
N LEU A 79 18.84 7.38 -13.06
CA LEU A 79 18.75 8.19 -14.28
C LEU A 79 17.39 8.09 -14.98
N ASP A 80 16.46 7.28 -14.45
CA ASP A 80 15.14 7.01 -15.02
C ASP A 80 15.23 6.63 -16.52
N LYS A 81 16.29 5.89 -16.90
CA LYS A 81 16.58 5.47 -18.28
C LYS A 81 16.78 3.95 -18.38
N ASN A 82 16.11 3.33 -19.36
CA ASN A 82 16.34 1.95 -19.74
C ASN A 82 17.52 1.84 -20.72
N LEU A 83 18.51 1.01 -20.40
CA LEU A 83 19.64 0.75 -21.30
C LEU A 83 19.24 -0.24 -22.40
N LYS A 84 19.66 0.01 -23.65
CA LYS A 84 19.32 -0.83 -24.82
C LYS A 84 19.85 -2.27 -24.74
N GLY A 85 20.77 -2.55 -23.82
CA GLY A 85 21.33 -3.88 -23.57
C GLY A 85 20.77 -4.56 -22.32
N ASP A 86 19.58 -4.16 -21.87
CA ASP A 86 18.92 -4.74 -20.70
C ASP A 86 18.29 -6.12 -21.03
N ILE A 87 18.95 -7.19 -20.59
CA ILE A 87 18.50 -8.57 -20.76
C ILE A 87 17.30 -8.86 -19.82
N THR A 88 17.03 -8.01 -18.82
CA THR A 88 15.92 -8.18 -17.86
C THR A 88 14.57 -8.28 -18.57
N GLN A 89 14.38 -7.56 -19.68
CA GLN A 89 13.17 -7.64 -20.51
C GLN A 89 12.94 -9.02 -21.13
N LEU A 90 14.00 -9.81 -21.37
CA LEU A 90 13.87 -11.18 -21.88
C LEU A 90 13.38 -12.14 -20.79
N PHE A 91 13.61 -11.83 -19.52
CA PHE A 91 13.13 -12.61 -18.38
C PHE A 91 11.68 -12.27 -17.99
N VAL A 92 11.17 -11.08 -18.35
CA VAL A 92 9.77 -10.67 -18.12
C VAL A 92 8.77 -11.66 -18.76
N LYS A 93 9.14 -12.31 -19.86
CA LYS A 93 8.25 -13.30 -20.52
C LYS A 93 8.10 -14.62 -19.76
N TYR A 94 9.01 -14.91 -18.83
CA TYR A 94 9.06 -16.18 -18.10
C TYR A 94 8.87 -16.02 -16.59
N LEU A 95 8.91 -14.79 -16.06
CA LEU A 95 8.63 -14.48 -14.66
C LEU A 95 7.20 -13.92 -14.53
N PRO A 96 6.43 -14.32 -13.50
CA PRO A 96 5.15 -13.70 -13.21
C PRO A 96 5.29 -12.18 -13.08
N ASP A 97 4.33 -11.42 -13.61
CA ASP A 97 4.29 -9.94 -13.55
C ASP A 97 4.46 -9.38 -12.12
N ASP A 98 4.22 -10.24 -11.13
CA ASP A 98 4.30 -9.99 -9.70
C ASP A 98 5.74 -9.88 -9.17
N ALA A 99 6.73 -10.46 -9.85
CA ALA A 99 8.11 -10.54 -9.37
C ALA A 99 8.91 -9.23 -9.52
N PHE A 100 8.49 -8.33 -10.42
CA PHE A 100 9.19 -7.06 -10.69
C PHE A 100 8.42 -5.82 -10.22
N ASN A 101 7.17 -5.98 -9.79
CA ASN A 101 6.28 -4.90 -9.42
C ASN A 101 6.12 -4.78 -7.90
N ILE A 102 7.24 -4.63 -7.19
CA ILE A 102 7.25 -4.39 -5.73
C ILE A 102 6.50 -3.09 -5.39
N GLN A 103 6.49 -2.12 -6.32
CA GLN A 103 5.72 -0.88 -6.20
C GLN A 103 4.19 -1.10 -6.24
N ASN A 104 3.74 -2.25 -6.76
CA ASN A 104 2.35 -2.66 -6.72
C ASN A 104 1.99 -3.55 -5.52
N GLU A 105 2.92 -3.89 -4.63
CA GLU A 105 2.58 -4.70 -3.44
C GLU A 105 1.73 -3.91 -2.44
N GLU A 106 1.94 -2.59 -2.29
CA GLU A 106 1.11 -1.72 -1.45
C GLU A 106 -0.29 -1.54 -2.04
N SER A 107 -0.38 -1.28 -3.34
CA SER A 107 -1.66 -1.17 -4.06
C SER A 107 -2.37 -2.53 -4.20
N LYS A 108 -1.64 -3.66 -4.24
CA LYS A 108 -2.22 -5.01 -4.13
C LYS A 108 -2.65 -5.36 -2.71
N LYS A 109 -1.95 -4.91 -1.65
CA LYS A 109 -2.39 -5.08 -0.26
C LYS A 109 -3.65 -4.27 0.02
N GLN A 110 -3.73 -3.02 -0.44
CA GLN A 110 -4.97 -2.24 -0.42
C GLN A 110 -6.08 -2.97 -1.19
N LYS A 111 -5.83 -3.39 -2.44
CA LYS A 111 -6.82 -4.18 -3.22
C LYS A 111 -7.28 -5.44 -2.48
N LYS A 112 -6.40 -6.23 -1.86
CA LYS A 112 -6.77 -7.43 -1.10
C LYS A 112 -7.61 -7.13 0.15
N VAL A 113 -7.37 -6.00 0.83
CA VAL A 113 -8.19 -5.56 1.96
C VAL A 113 -9.60 -5.15 1.50
N PHE A 114 -9.70 -4.45 0.36
CA PHE A 114 -10.98 -4.10 -0.26
C PHE A 114 -11.69 -5.30 -0.91
N GLU A 115 -10.97 -6.35 -1.34
CA GLU A 115 -11.56 -7.59 -1.88
C GLU A 115 -12.34 -8.40 -0.83
N GLN A 116 -11.93 -8.33 0.45
CA GLN A 116 -12.65 -8.94 1.58
C GLN A 116 -13.63 -7.97 2.27
N ALA A 117 -13.73 -6.74 1.77
CA ALA A 117 -14.60 -5.70 2.30
C ALA A 117 -15.94 -5.74 1.59
N GLU A 118 -17.01 -5.76 2.37
CA GLU A 118 -18.37 -5.57 1.85
C GLU A 118 -18.87 -4.19 2.27
N GLU A 119 -19.53 -3.51 1.34
CA GLU A 119 -20.25 -2.27 1.64
C GLU A 119 -21.49 -2.61 2.45
N VAL A 120 -21.54 -2.12 3.68
CA VAL A 120 -22.68 -2.34 4.55
C VAL A 120 -23.63 -1.17 4.37
N PRO A 121 -24.92 -1.43 4.08
CA PRO A 121 -25.90 -0.36 3.91
C PRO A 121 -26.05 0.41 5.23
N VAL A 122 -26.02 1.73 5.13
CA VAL A 122 -26.29 2.65 6.22
C VAL A 122 -27.58 3.39 5.90
N ASP A 123 -28.54 3.36 6.82
CA ASP A 123 -29.74 4.18 6.77
C ASP A 123 -29.36 5.59 7.26
N PHE A 124 -28.95 6.45 6.33
CA PHE A 124 -28.56 7.83 6.64
C PHE A 124 -29.77 8.72 6.95
N ASN A 125 -29.57 9.70 7.83
CA ASN A 125 -30.54 10.75 8.11
C ASN A 125 -30.68 11.68 6.90
N GLU A 126 -31.83 12.34 6.73
CA GLU A 126 -32.10 13.18 5.55
C GLU A 126 -31.10 14.33 5.37
N ASP A 127 -30.56 14.86 6.46
CA ASP A 127 -29.67 16.02 6.53
C ASP A 127 -28.17 15.67 6.55
N TYR A 128 -27.81 14.38 6.49
CA TYR A 128 -26.42 13.95 6.68
C TYR A 128 -25.43 14.56 5.68
N GLN A 129 -25.89 14.86 4.46
CA GLN A 129 -25.04 15.46 3.42
C GLN A 129 -24.63 16.90 3.76
N LEU A 130 -25.49 17.64 4.48
CA LEU A 130 -25.19 19.00 4.92
C LEU A 130 -24.09 18.98 5.98
N ILE A 131 -24.26 18.12 6.99
CA ILE A 131 -23.27 17.88 8.05
C ILE A 131 -21.94 17.41 7.45
N LEU A 132 -22.00 16.50 6.47
CA LEU A 132 -20.82 15.96 5.81
C LEU A 132 -20.05 17.04 5.03
N VAL A 133 -20.73 17.89 4.25
CA VAL A 133 -20.10 18.97 3.49
C VAL A 133 -19.41 19.96 4.43
N GLU A 134 -20.08 20.36 5.51
CA GLU A 134 -19.52 21.28 6.49
C GLU A 134 -18.27 20.69 7.17
N ASN A 135 -18.33 19.41 7.57
CA ASN A 135 -17.20 18.74 8.18
C ASN A 135 -16.03 18.59 7.20
N ILE A 136 -16.30 18.20 5.95
CA ILE A 136 -15.26 18.08 4.91
C ILE A 136 -14.55 19.42 4.70
N GLN A 137 -15.29 20.53 4.64
CA GLN A 137 -14.68 21.85 4.50
C GLN A 137 -13.74 22.17 5.67
N ALA A 138 -14.19 21.96 6.91
CA ALA A 138 -13.37 22.17 8.10
C ALA A 138 -12.11 21.28 8.11
N LEU A 139 -12.23 20.02 7.67
CA LEU A 139 -11.10 19.08 7.61
C LEU A 139 -10.10 19.42 6.50
N ILE A 140 -10.56 19.96 5.37
CA ILE A 140 -9.68 20.48 4.31
C ILE A 140 -8.94 21.72 4.79
N GLU A 141 -9.64 22.66 5.44
CA GLU A 141 -9.05 23.88 6.02
C GLU A 141 -8.01 23.54 7.11
N GLY A 142 -8.32 22.55 7.94
CA GLY A 142 -7.42 21.97 8.95
C GLY A 142 -6.25 21.17 8.39
N LYS A 143 -6.20 20.94 7.06
CA LYS A 143 -5.21 20.10 6.36
C LYS A 143 -5.19 18.64 6.80
N GLU A 144 -6.30 18.15 7.30
CA GLU A 144 -6.47 16.76 7.71
C GLU A 144 -6.91 15.86 6.55
N ILE A 145 -7.65 16.44 5.60
CA ILE A 145 -7.93 15.82 4.31
C ILE A 145 -7.08 16.51 3.24
N THR A 146 -6.32 15.70 2.50
CA THR A 146 -5.51 16.20 1.39
C THR A 146 -6.37 16.36 0.15
N THR A 147 -6.24 17.49 -0.55
CA THR A 147 -6.96 17.76 -1.79
C THR A 147 -6.01 17.84 -2.98
N ARG A 148 -6.52 17.49 -4.15
CA ARG A 148 -5.82 17.60 -5.43
C ARG A 148 -6.02 18.99 -6.04
N ASP A 149 -5.06 19.41 -6.85
CA ASP A 149 -5.19 20.62 -7.64
C ASP A 149 -5.91 20.31 -8.96
N LEU A 150 -7.22 20.57 -8.98
CA LEU A 150 -8.09 20.37 -10.14
C LEU A 150 -7.70 21.18 -11.39
N THR A 151 -6.80 22.16 -11.27
CA THR A 151 -6.29 22.91 -12.43
C THR A 151 -5.15 22.19 -13.15
N LYS A 152 -4.52 21.22 -12.49
CA LYS A 152 -3.34 20.50 -12.99
C LYS A 152 -3.62 19.06 -13.38
N GLN A 153 -4.64 18.44 -12.80
CA GLN A 153 -4.92 17.01 -12.92
C GLN A 153 -6.42 16.75 -13.00
N GLU A 154 -6.80 15.75 -13.81
CA GLU A 154 -8.18 15.25 -13.86
C GLU A 154 -8.51 14.36 -12.65
N GLY A 155 -9.80 14.21 -12.37
CA GLY A 155 -10.33 13.42 -11.27
C GLY A 155 -10.95 14.28 -10.16
N PHE A 156 -11.21 13.64 -9.02
CA PHE A 156 -11.86 14.25 -7.86
C PHE A 156 -10.94 15.15 -7.04
N LEU A 157 -11.52 16.17 -6.41
CA LEU A 157 -10.84 17.08 -5.48
C LEU A 157 -10.29 16.30 -4.29
N ILE A 158 -11.11 15.40 -3.73
CA ILE A 158 -10.73 14.43 -2.71
C ILE A 158 -10.65 13.08 -3.41
N GLU A 159 -9.56 12.35 -3.21
CA GLU A 159 -9.41 11.04 -3.81
C GLU A 159 -10.55 10.09 -3.39
N GLU A 160 -11.09 9.34 -4.35
CA GLU A 160 -12.16 8.38 -4.05
C GLU A 160 -11.68 7.36 -3.01
N ASN A 161 -12.58 6.99 -2.10
CA ASN A 161 -12.29 6.10 -0.98
C ASN A 161 -11.23 6.66 -0.02
N THR A 162 -11.18 7.99 0.14
CA THR A 162 -10.42 8.62 1.24
C THR A 162 -11.09 8.29 2.58
N LEU A 163 -10.32 7.81 3.56
CA LEU A 163 -10.83 7.51 4.89
C LEU A 163 -11.32 8.79 5.58
N TYR A 164 -12.54 8.75 6.12
CA TYR A 164 -13.07 9.80 6.97
C TYR A 164 -12.37 9.75 8.34
N PRO A 165 -11.67 10.82 8.79
CA PRO A 165 -10.81 10.72 9.98
C PRO A 165 -11.55 10.49 11.30
N TYR A 166 -12.69 11.15 11.50
CA TYR A 166 -13.42 11.16 12.77
C TYR A 166 -14.79 10.53 12.65
N TYR A 167 -14.82 9.20 12.64
CA TYR A 167 -16.08 8.46 12.70
C TYR A 167 -16.09 7.51 13.90
N TYR A 168 -17.30 7.20 14.36
CA TYR A 168 -17.50 6.23 15.42
C TYR A 168 -18.74 5.39 15.15
N VAL A 169 -18.64 4.09 15.41
CA VAL A 169 -19.75 3.14 15.27
C VAL A 169 -20.11 2.65 16.66
N LYS A 170 -21.26 3.10 17.17
CA LYS A 170 -21.74 2.76 18.51
C LYS A 170 -22.81 1.67 18.42
N GLN A 171 -22.59 0.54 19.10
CA GLN A 171 -23.66 -0.45 19.25
C GLN A 171 -24.71 0.05 20.25
N ILE A 172 -25.99 0.02 19.86
CA ILE A 172 -27.11 0.44 20.71
C ILE A 172 -27.86 -0.79 21.21
N ASP A 173 -28.08 -1.75 20.31
CA ASP A 173 -28.81 -2.98 20.59
C ASP A 173 -28.18 -4.17 19.85
N ALA A 174 -28.68 -5.38 20.08
CA ALA A 174 -28.32 -6.56 19.32
C ALA A 174 -28.62 -6.34 17.84
N GLY A 175 -27.57 -6.13 17.05
CA GLY A 175 -27.66 -5.94 15.61
C GLY A 175 -28.02 -4.54 15.12
N THR A 176 -28.08 -3.54 16.01
CA THR A 176 -28.29 -2.13 15.63
C THR A 176 -27.15 -1.26 16.09
N TYR A 177 -26.56 -0.51 15.14
CA TYR A 177 -25.43 0.37 15.36
C TYR A 177 -25.76 1.78 14.88
N GLN A 178 -25.24 2.78 15.58
CA GLN A 178 -25.30 4.19 15.21
C GLN A 178 -23.96 4.60 14.60
N LEU A 179 -24.02 5.23 13.43
CA LEU A 179 -22.87 5.83 12.78
C LEU A 179 -22.81 7.32 13.10
N GLN A 180 -21.67 7.75 13.61
CA GLN A 180 -21.42 9.14 13.98
C GLN A 180 -20.18 9.66 13.24
N ILE A 181 -20.20 10.92 12.85
CA ILE A 181 -19.05 11.62 12.24
C ILE A 181 -18.86 12.99 12.89
N GLY A 182 -17.67 13.56 12.75
CA GLY A 182 -17.39 14.91 13.23
C GLY A 182 -16.20 15.55 12.56
N LYS A 183 -15.85 16.75 13.04
CA LYS A 183 -14.59 17.45 12.74
C LYS A 183 -13.47 17.01 13.68
N ASN A 184 -13.83 16.39 14.80
CA ASN A 184 -12.94 15.79 15.79
C ASN A 184 -13.76 14.81 16.66
N TYR A 185 -13.11 14.03 17.53
CA TYR A 185 -13.80 13.05 18.39
C TYR A 185 -14.65 13.65 19.52
N ARG A 186 -14.56 14.95 19.81
CA ARG A 186 -15.38 15.62 20.84
C ARG A 186 -16.73 16.07 20.30
N GLU A 187 -16.80 16.35 19.01
CA GLU A 187 -17.97 16.88 18.31
C GLU A 187 -18.47 15.86 17.29
N LEU A 188 -18.91 14.70 17.80
CA LEU A 188 -19.49 13.65 16.96
C LEU A 188 -21.00 13.79 16.88
N GLU A 189 -21.51 13.82 15.66
CA GLU A 189 -22.93 13.89 15.35
C GLU A 189 -23.41 12.59 14.70
N THR A 190 -24.64 12.20 15.00
CA THR A 190 -25.21 10.95 14.46
C THR A 190 -25.76 11.20 13.08
N ILE A 191 -25.28 10.44 12.10
CA ILE A 191 -25.65 10.61 10.69
C ILE A 191 -26.43 9.44 10.11
N GLY A 192 -26.53 8.33 10.83
CA GLY A 192 -27.31 7.19 10.36
C GLY A 192 -27.26 5.99 11.27
N THR A 193 -28.00 4.96 10.87
CA THR A 193 -28.07 3.68 11.57
C THR A 193 -27.72 2.52 10.66
N ILE A 194 -27.11 1.49 11.23
CA ILE A 194 -26.69 0.28 10.54
C ILE A 194 -27.38 -0.89 11.22
N ARG A 195 -28.07 -1.71 10.43
CA ARG A 195 -28.75 -2.92 10.91
C ARG A 195 -28.04 -4.15 10.35
N GLN A 196 -27.52 -5.00 11.23
CA GLN A 196 -26.90 -6.26 10.87
C GLN A 196 -27.30 -7.38 11.83
N SER A 197 -27.46 -8.59 11.30
CA SER A 197 -27.65 -9.80 12.11
C SER A 197 -26.37 -10.30 12.76
N GLU A 198 -25.22 -9.98 12.16
CA GLU A 198 -23.89 -10.43 12.56
C GLU A 198 -23.10 -9.30 13.23
N PRO A 199 -22.12 -9.61 14.09
CA PRO A 199 -21.29 -8.60 14.72
C PRO A 199 -20.39 -7.89 13.68
N LEU A 200 -20.57 -6.57 13.58
CA LEU A 200 -19.80 -5.74 12.65
C LEU A 200 -18.30 -5.75 12.97
N ARG A 201 -17.48 -5.92 11.92
CA ARG A 201 -16.03 -5.67 11.95
C ARG A 201 -15.70 -4.54 10.97
N PRO A 202 -15.75 -3.27 11.42
CA PRO A 202 -15.51 -2.11 10.57
C PRO A 202 -14.10 -2.14 9.98
N ILE A 203 -13.98 -1.88 8.68
CA ILE A 203 -12.71 -1.58 8.00
C ILE A 203 -12.51 -0.07 7.98
N GLY A 204 -13.55 0.68 7.63
CA GLY A 204 -13.47 2.13 7.53
C GLY A 204 -14.75 2.78 7.03
N LEU A 205 -14.86 4.08 7.27
CA LEU A 205 -15.84 4.95 6.65
C LEU A 205 -15.11 5.81 5.61
N PHE A 206 -15.56 5.78 4.37
CA PHE A 206 -14.85 6.38 3.25
C PHE A 206 -15.68 7.45 2.55
N ILE A 207 -15.02 8.52 2.12
CA ILE A 207 -15.60 9.62 1.36
C ILE A 207 -15.58 9.26 -0.12
N VAL A 208 -16.71 9.48 -0.78
CA VAL A 208 -16.87 9.33 -2.23
C VAL A 208 -17.63 10.51 -2.81
N GLY A 209 -17.35 10.86 -4.06
CA GLY A 209 -17.93 12.01 -4.76
C GLY A 209 -17.29 13.35 -4.40
N GLY A 210 -17.97 14.44 -4.71
CA GLY A 210 -17.49 15.81 -4.57
C GLY A 210 -17.26 16.53 -5.90
N ASP A 211 -16.44 17.58 -5.84
CA ASP A 211 -16.00 18.29 -7.04
C ASP A 211 -15.00 17.43 -7.83
N PHE A 212 -15.13 17.41 -9.15
CA PHE A 212 -14.17 16.72 -10.02
C PHE A 212 -14.01 17.40 -11.38
N VAL A 213 -12.90 17.12 -12.06
CA VAL A 213 -12.65 17.55 -13.44
C VAL A 213 -12.54 16.33 -14.35
N LYS A 214 -13.27 16.35 -15.45
CA LYS A 214 -13.22 15.32 -16.49
C LYS A 214 -13.32 15.98 -17.86
N ASP A 215 -12.43 15.62 -18.77
CA ASP A 215 -12.38 16.18 -20.13
C ASP A 215 -12.27 17.72 -20.11
N GLY A 216 -11.54 18.26 -19.13
CA GLY A 216 -11.37 19.71 -18.92
C GLY A 216 -12.59 20.47 -18.39
N VAL A 217 -13.69 19.79 -18.07
CA VAL A 217 -14.91 20.39 -17.49
C VAL A 217 -15.01 20.06 -16.01
N ARG A 218 -15.36 21.06 -15.18
CA ARG A 218 -15.59 20.88 -13.76
C ARG A 218 -17.04 20.50 -13.49
N TYR A 219 -17.21 19.44 -12.72
CA TYR A 219 -18.48 18.91 -12.27
C TYR A 219 -18.54 18.92 -10.74
N HIS A 220 -19.76 18.91 -10.21
CA HIS A 220 -20.02 18.78 -8.80
C HIS A 220 -21.03 17.66 -8.59
N GLU A 221 -20.69 16.72 -7.72
CA GLU A 221 -21.65 15.78 -7.16
C GLU A 221 -21.61 15.83 -5.63
N PRO A 222 -22.71 15.51 -4.93
CA PRO A 222 -22.74 15.54 -3.48
C PRO A 222 -21.76 14.51 -2.90
N TYR A 223 -21.06 14.91 -1.85
CA TYR A 223 -20.26 13.98 -1.05
C TYR A 223 -21.17 12.91 -0.44
N ARG A 224 -20.68 11.68 -0.47
CA ARG A 224 -21.34 10.51 0.08
C ARG A 224 -20.36 9.72 0.92
N LEU A 225 -20.89 8.88 1.79
CA LEU A 225 -20.11 8.03 2.68
C LEU A 225 -20.36 6.57 2.34
N LYS A 226 -19.28 5.81 2.30
CA LYS A 226 -19.27 4.38 2.07
C LYS A 226 -18.69 3.70 3.29
N PHE A 227 -19.52 2.91 3.98
CA PHE A 227 -19.07 2.16 5.15
C PHE A 227 -18.71 0.74 4.75
N LEU A 228 -17.47 0.35 5.03
CA LEU A 228 -16.96 -0.98 4.69
C LEU A 228 -16.71 -1.79 5.95
N ALA A 229 -17.14 -3.05 5.92
CA ALA A 229 -16.87 -4.03 6.96
C ALA A 229 -16.27 -5.31 6.36
N LYS A 230 -15.52 -6.05 7.18
CA LYS A 230 -14.93 -7.32 6.74
C LYS A 230 -16.00 -8.40 6.65
N LYS A 231 -16.05 -9.12 5.53
CA LYS A 231 -16.88 -10.31 5.36
C LYS A 231 -16.37 -11.43 6.27
N GLU A 232 -17.24 -12.06 7.06
CA GLU A 232 -16.91 -13.32 7.70
C GLU A 232 -16.89 -14.40 6.61
N GLU A 233 -15.71 -14.95 6.32
CA GLU A 233 -15.64 -16.23 5.60
C GLU A 233 -16.38 -17.23 6.47
N ALA A 234 -17.55 -17.69 5.99
CA ALA A 234 -18.25 -18.81 6.58
C ALA A 234 -17.24 -19.93 6.80
N THR A 235 -16.86 -20.14 8.06
CA THR A 235 -15.95 -21.20 8.45
C THR A 235 -16.57 -22.47 7.91
N ALA A 236 -15.90 -23.11 6.96
CA ALA A 236 -16.31 -24.39 6.42
C ALA A 236 -16.46 -25.33 7.63
N VAL A 237 -17.72 -25.55 8.02
CA VAL A 237 -18.08 -26.52 9.03
C VAL A 237 -17.67 -27.85 8.44
N THR A 238 -16.45 -28.29 8.76
CA THR A 238 -16.02 -29.67 8.60
C THR A 238 -16.90 -30.47 9.55
N ARG A 239 -18.10 -30.82 9.06
CA ARG A 239 -18.96 -31.83 9.67
C ARG A 239 -18.21 -33.14 9.54
N THR A 240 -17.35 -33.44 10.51
CA THR A 240 -16.90 -34.80 10.78
C THR A 240 -18.10 -35.59 11.31
N ARG A 241 -19.01 -35.98 10.42
CA ARG A 241 -19.88 -37.13 10.63
C ARG A 241 -18.97 -38.35 10.63
N ARG A 242 -18.41 -38.70 11.79
CA ARG A 242 -17.93 -40.07 12.00
C ARG A 242 -19.12 -40.88 12.52
N SER A 243 -19.81 -41.47 11.54
CA SER A 243 -20.84 -42.48 11.72
C SER A 243 -20.32 -43.60 12.63
N LYS A 244 -21.15 -43.99 13.60
CA LYS A 244 -21.13 -45.33 14.19
C LYS A 244 -21.15 -46.38 13.07
N LYS A 245 -20.21 -47.32 13.12
CA LYS A 245 -20.48 -48.76 13.03
C LYS A 245 -19.25 -49.51 13.51
#